data_AF-A0A497TR99-F1
#
_entry.id   AF-A0A497TR99-F1
#
_cell.length_a   1.000
_cell.length_b   1.000
_cell.length_c   1.000
_cell.angle_alpha   90.00
_cell.angle_beta   90.00
_cell.angle_gamma   90.00
#
_symmetry.space_group_name_H-M   'P 1'
#
loop_
_entity.id
_entity.type
_entity.pdbx_description
1 polymer ?
#
loop_
_entity_poly.entity_id
_entity_poly.type
_entity_poly.pdbx_seq_one_letter_code
_entity_poly.pdbx_strand_id
1 'polypeptide(L)'
;MSWDRLGDIALQQGEIDGAKAAFQKVLEISEALAGELNTPEARRDLAVSHAKLAQLAEAKGKLERALQGFLDGLEQASIYQTMMPSPDADQIVADFEGEIQRLQGASGRARA
;
A
#
# COMPACT_ATOMS: atom_id res chain seq x y z
N MET A 1 -1.40 -10.82 -9.08
CA MET A 1 -2.13 -11.60 -8.04
C MET A 1 -2.70 -10.58 -7.08
N SER A 2 -4.02 -10.35 -7.11
CA SER A 2 -4.57 -9.11 -6.56
C SER A 2 -4.60 -9.09 -5.03
N TRP A 3 -4.10 -7.97 -4.50
CA TRP A 3 -4.05 -7.61 -3.09
C TRP A 3 -5.47 -7.47 -2.48
N ASP A 4 -6.48 -7.39 -3.33
CA ASP A 4 -7.91 -7.32 -3.02
C ASP A 4 -8.33 -8.37 -1.98
N ARG A 5 -7.84 -9.62 -2.12
CA ARG A 5 -8.23 -10.72 -1.21
C ARG A 5 -7.65 -10.60 0.19
N LEU A 6 -6.55 -9.85 0.36
CA LEU A 6 -5.89 -9.69 1.66
C LEU A 6 -6.53 -8.56 2.48
N GLY A 7 -7.08 -7.54 1.81
CA GLY A 7 -7.88 -6.50 2.46
C GLY A 7 -9.15 -7.06 3.11
N ASP A 8 -9.80 -8.01 2.44
CA ASP A 8 -11.06 -8.62 2.90
C ASP A 8 -10.92 -9.38 4.23
N ILE A 9 -9.77 -10.00 4.51
CA ILE A 9 -9.53 -10.77 5.74
C ILE A 9 -9.34 -9.83 6.95
N ALA A 10 -8.79 -8.64 6.75
CA ALA A 10 -8.47 -7.71 7.83
C ALA A 10 -9.69 -6.91 8.35
N LEU A 11 -10.86 -6.99 7.72
CA LEU A 11 -12.01 -6.11 7.99
C LEU A 11 -12.86 -6.47 9.23
N GLN A 12 -12.51 -7.51 10.01
CA GLN A 12 -13.20 -7.77 11.27
C GLN A 12 -12.72 -6.78 12.34
N GLN A 13 -13.61 -5.89 12.81
CA GLN A 13 -13.28 -4.71 13.64
C GLN A 13 -12.44 -4.98 14.90
N GLY A 14 -12.49 -6.20 15.46
CA GLY A 14 -11.65 -6.61 16.60
C GLY A 14 -10.22 -7.03 16.22
N GLU A 15 -9.98 -7.44 14.98
CA GLU A 15 -8.66 -7.87 14.47
C GLU A 15 -7.88 -6.73 13.81
N ILE A 16 -8.56 -5.65 13.42
CA ILE A 16 -8.00 -4.47 12.74
C ILE A 16 -6.86 -3.81 13.55
N ASP A 17 -6.98 -3.68 14.87
CA ASP A 17 -5.93 -3.05 15.70
C ASP A 17 -4.71 -3.95 15.89
N GLY A 18 -4.92 -5.27 16.05
CA GLY A 18 -3.85 -6.26 16.09
C GLY A 18 -3.12 -6.36 14.75
N ALA A 19 -3.88 -6.36 13.64
CA ALA A 19 -3.35 -6.35 12.28
C ALA A 19 -2.53 -5.09 12.00
N LYS A 20 -2.96 -3.92 12.49
CA LYS A 20 -2.19 -2.67 12.35
C LYS A 20 -0.81 -2.80 12.96
N ALA A 21 -0.71 -3.26 14.21
CA ALA A 21 0.56 -3.37 14.91
C ALA A 21 1.49 -4.39 14.23
N ALA A 22 0.95 -5.50 13.73
CA ALA A 22 1.70 -6.48 12.96
C ALA A 22 2.21 -5.90 11.64
N PHE A 23 1.35 -5.20 10.88
CA PHE A 23 1.76 -4.58 9.61
C PHE A 23 2.73 -3.42 9.79
N GLN A 24 2.65 -2.67 10.89
CA GLN A 24 3.64 -1.65 11.20
C GLN A 24 5.02 -2.24 11.46
N LYS A 25 5.11 -3.37 12.18
CA LYS A 25 6.40 -4.07 12.36
C LYS A 25 6.94 -4.62 11.05
N VAL A 26 6.08 -5.17 10.19
CA VAL A 26 6.49 -5.62 8.85
C VAL A 26 7.00 -4.43 8.04
N LEU A 27 6.32 -3.28 8.09
CA LEU A 27 6.76 -2.06 7.40
C LEU A 27 8.15 -1.64 7.88
N GLU A 28 8.39 -1.54 9.19
CA GLU A 28 9.69 -1.15 9.75
C GLU A 28 10.83 -2.08 9.27
N ILE A 29 10.57 -3.39 9.22
CA ILE A 29 11.54 -4.38 8.71
C ILE A 29 11.75 -4.19 7.21
N SER A 30 10.69 -4.01 6.43
CA SER A 30 10.77 -3.79 4.99
C SER A 30 11.48 -2.48 4.64
N GLU A 31 11.29 -1.41 5.41
CA GLU A 31 11.99 -0.13 5.25
C GLU A 31 13.50 -0.30 5.50
N ALA A 32 13.86 -0.95 6.60
CA ALA A 32 15.26 -1.25 6.91
C ALA A 32 15.90 -2.12 5.81
N LEU A 33 15.20 -3.17 5.38
CA LEU A 33 15.68 -4.07 4.34
C LEU A 33 15.85 -3.38 2.98
N ALA A 34 14.90 -2.52 2.59
CA ALA A 34 14.98 -1.75 1.35
C ALA A 34 16.12 -0.72 1.38
N GLY A 35 16.41 -0.16 2.55
CA GLY A 35 17.57 0.72 2.77
C GLY A 35 18.91 -0.02 2.71
N GLU A 36 18.99 -1.21 3.30
CA GLU A 36 20.24 -1.99 3.38
C GLU A 36 20.56 -2.76 2.11
N LEU A 37 19.59 -3.51 1.56
CA LEU A 37 19.82 -4.42 0.44
C LEU A 37 19.56 -3.76 -0.92
N ASN A 38 18.65 -2.76 -0.96
CA ASN A 38 18.23 -2.07 -2.18
C ASN A 38 17.97 -3.04 -3.35
N THR A 39 17.27 -4.14 -3.09
CA THR A 39 16.89 -5.13 -4.11
C THR A 39 15.49 -4.86 -4.66
N PRO A 40 15.19 -5.28 -5.90
CA PRO A 40 13.85 -5.15 -6.46
C PRO A 40 12.77 -5.79 -5.58
N GLU A 41 13.06 -6.96 -5.00
CA GLU A 41 12.13 -7.69 -4.13
C GLU A 41 11.83 -6.90 -2.85
N ALA A 42 12.84 -6.28 -2.24
CA ALA A 42 12.64 -5.46 -1.05
C ALA A 42 11.77 -4.22 -1.35
N ARG A 43 11.94 -3.60 -2.54
CA ARG A 43 11.09 -2.48 -2.98
C ARG A 43 9.65 -2.92 -3.20
N ARG A 44 9.43 -4.08 -3.81
CA ARG A 44 8.10 -4.67 -4.01
C ARG A 44 7.42 -4.97 -2.67
N ASP A 45 8.12 -5.62 -1.75
CA ASP A 45 7.56 -5.97 -0.43
C ASP A 45 7.23 -4.73 0.40
N LEU A 46 8.04 -3.67 0.28
CA LEU A 46 7.77 -2.40 0.91
C LEU A 46 6.52 -1.71 0.33
N ALA A 47 6.37 -1.70 -1.00
CA ALA A 47 5.15 -1.18 -1.66
C ALA A 47 3.89 -1.88 -1.10
N VAL A 48 3.92 -3.21 -1.02
CA VAL A 48 2.83 -4.03 -0.51
C VAL A 48 2.47 -3.70 0.94
N SER A 49 3.49 -3.47 1.77
CA SER A 49 3.29 -3.14 3.19
C SER A 49 2.58 -1.79 3.35
N HIS A 50 2.96 -0.80 2.53
CA HIS A 50 2.25 0.48 2.46
C HIS A 50 0.79 0.33 2.01
N ALA A 51 0.52 -0.47 0.97
CA ALA A 51 -0.86 -0.72 0.50
C ALA A 51 -1.75 -1.30 1.61
N LYS A 52 -1.26 -2.27 2.38
CA LYS A 52 -2.02 -2.90 3.48
C LYS A 52 -2.35 -1.90 4.59
N LEU A 53 -1.39 -1.05 4.95
CA LEU A 53 -1.62 0.00 5.95
C LEU A 53 -2.58 1.09 5.44
N ALA A 54 -2.53 1.39 4.14
CA ALA A 54 -3.44 2.32 3.49
C ALA A 54 -4.89 1.80 3.49
N GLN A 55 -5.10 0.54 3.08
CA GLN A 55 -6.41 -0.13 3.14
C GLN A 55 -6.98 -0.15 4.56
N LEU A 56 -6.13 -0.41 5.56
CA LEU A 56 -6.55 -0.40 6.97
C LEU A 56 -6.93 1.01 7.45
N ALA A 57 -6.21 2.03 6.99
CA ALA A 57 -6.55 3.42 7.28
C ALA A 57 -7.89 3.79 6.64
N GLU A 58 -8.14 3.37 5.41
CA GLU A 58 -9.40 3.58 4.71
C GLU A 58 -10.57 2.89 5.40
N ALA A 59 -10.42 1.63 5.81
CA ALA A 59 -11.43 0.89 6.56
C ALA A 59 -11.84 1.59 7.87
N LYS A 60 -10.93 2.39 8.45
CA LYS A 60 -11.19 3.25 9.62
C LYS A 60 -11.71 4.64 9.27
N GLY A 61 -12.03 4.91 8.01
CA GLY A 61 -12.47 6.21 7.51
C GLY A 61 -11.37 7.28 7.47
N LYS A 62 -10.09 6.91 7.61
CA LYS A 62 -8.96 7.85 7.62
C LYS A 62 -8.40 8.03 6.20
N LEU A 63 -9.20 8.65 5.33
CA LEU A 63 -8.94 8.73 3.90
C LEU A 63 -7.62 9.45 3.57
N GLU A 64 -7.26 10.51 4.29
CA GLU A 64 -5.98 11.21 4.06
C GLU A 64 -4.78 10.31 4.37
N ARG A 65 -4.89 9.48 5.42
CA ARG A 65 -3.83 8.55 5.79
C ARG A 65 -3.76 7.35 4.86
N ALA A 66 -4.90 6.92 4.32
CA ALA A 66 -4.95 5.92 3.25
C ALA A 66 -4.26 6.44 1.99
N LEU A 67 -4.61 7.65 1.56
CA LEU A 67 -4.01 8.29 0.39
C LEU A 67 -2.49 8.41 0.51
N GLN A 68 -1.99 8.87 1.65
CA GLN A 68 -0.55 8.93 1.89
C GLN A 68 0.11 7.55 1.79
N GLY A 69 -0.48 6.53 2.41
CA GLY A 69 0.06 5.17 2.33
C GLY A 69 0.10 4.63 0.90
N PHE A 70 -0.93 4.88 0.07
CA PHE A 70 -0.89 4.47 -1.33
C PHE A 70 0.15 5.25 -2.15
N LEU A 71 0.37 6.53 -1.86
CA LEU A 71 1.44 7.33 -2.50
C LEU A 71 2.83 6.80 -2.15
N ASP A 72 3.09 6.51 -0.88
CA ASP A 72 4.36 5.94 -0.44
C ASP A 72 4.58 4.55 -1.09
N GLY A 73 3.53 3.74 -1.20
CA GLY A 73 3.58 2.45 -1.90
C GLY A 73 3.84 2.58 -3.40
N LEU A 74 3.25 3.57 -4.07
CA LEU A 74 3.48 3.88 -5.48
C LEU A 74 4.93 4.27 -5.75
N GLU A 75 5.56 5.03 -4.87
CA GLU A 75 6.97 5.38 -4.97
C GLU A 75 7.84 4.11 -5.00
N GLN A 76 7.61 3.20 -4.06
CA GLN A 76 8.38 1.95 -4.00
C GLN A 76 8.09 1.03 -5.18
N ALA A 77 6.85 0.98 -5.66
CA ALA A 77 6.48 0.25 -6.87
C ALA A 77 7.17 0.81 -8.13
N SER A 78 7.30 2.14 -8.22
CA SER A 78 8.00 2.82 -9.33
C SER A 78 9.50 2.53 -9.31
N ILE A 79 10.11 2.48 -8.12
CA ILE A 79 11.51 2.06 -7.97
C ILE A 79 11.66 0.59 -8.40
N TYR A 80 10.77 -0.30 -7.92
CA TYR A 80 10.76 -1.71 -8.35
C TYR A 80 10.66 -1.84 -9.87
N GLN A 81 9.73 -1.13 -10.52
CA GLN A 81 9.56 -1.12 -11.97
C GLN A 81 10.84 -0.64 -12.69
N THR A 82 11.51 0.37 -12.17
CA THR A 82 12.76 0.88 -12.73
C THR A 82 13.88 -0.16 -12.65
N MET A 83 13.96 -0.87 -11.53
CA MET A 83 14.98 -1.90 -11.30
C MET A 83 14.68 -3.20 -12.06
N MET A 84 13.40 -3.54 -12.22
CA MET A 84 12.93 -4.77 -12.86
C MET A 84 11.69 -4.49 -13.74
N PRO A 85 11.88 -3.98 -14.97
CA PRO A 85 10.78 -3.71 -15.88
C PRO A 85 10.08 -5.01 -16.27
N SER A 86 8.79 -5.13 -15.95
CA SER A 86 7.99 -6.31 -16.26
C SER A 86 6.49 -5.97 -16.25
N PRO A 87 5.65 -6.77 -16.94
CA PRO A 87 4.19 -6.60 -16.88
C PRO A 87 3.63 -6.69 -15.45
N ASP A 88 4.29 -7.43 -14.55
CA ASP A 88 3.91 -7.48 -13.13
C ASP A 88 4.15 -6.13 -12.44
N ALA A 89 5.30 -5.49 -12.70
CA ALA A 89 5.61 -4.18 -12.16
C ALA A 89 4.66 -3.09 -12.68
N ASP A 90 4.33 -3.13 -13.99
CA ASP A 90 3.37 -2.22 -14.60
C ASP A 90 1.98 -2.37 -13.96
N GLN A 91 1.54 -3.60 -13.71
CA GLN A 91 0.27 -3.86 -13.04
C GLN A 91 0.27 -3.35 -11.59
N ILE A 92 1.37 -3.54 -10.85
CA ILE A 92 1.48 -3.04 -9.47
C ILE A 92 1.34 -1.52 -9.44
N VAL A 93 2.05 -0.80 -10.33
CA VAL A 93 1.94 0.66 -10.44
C VAL A 93 0.50 1.08 -10.76
N ALA A 94 -0.13 0.43 -11.74
CA ALA A 94 -1.51 0.73 -12.13
C ALA A 94 -2.52 0.49 -11.00
N ASP A 95 -2.32 -0.56 -10.18
CA ASP A 95 -3.18 -0.85 -9.02
C ASP A 95 -3.11 0.29 -7.99
N PHE A 96 -1.92 0.81 -7.70
CA PHE A 96 -1.75 1.96 -6.80
C PHE A 96 -2.39 3.24 -7.37
N GLU A 97 -2.16 3.52 -8.65
CA GLU A 97 -2.75 4.69 -9.32
C GLU A 97 -4.28 4.66 -9.29
N GLY A 98 -4.88 3.48 -9.49
CA GLY A 98 -6.32 3.27 -9.41
C GLY A 98 -6.88 3.61 -8.03
N GLU A 99 -6.25 3.13 -6.96
CA GLU A 99 -6.68 3.43 -5.58
C GLU A 99 -6.51 4.91 -5.21
N ILE A 100 -5.40 5.53 -5.63
CA ILE A 100 -5.16 6.97 -5.43
C ILE A 100 -6.26 7.79 -6.10
N GLN A 101 -6.58 7.50 -7.36
CA GLN A 101 -7.65 8.17 -8.10
C GLN A 101 -9.01 7.97 -7.43
N ARG A 102 -9.31 6.75 -6.96
CA ARG A 102 -10.57 6.44 -6.25
C ARG A 102 -10.71 7.27 -4.98
N LEU A 103 -9.67 7.34 -4.16
CA LEU A 103 -9.68 8.12 -2.91
C LEU A 103 -9.79 9.62 -3.16
N GLN A 104 -9.07 10.16 -4.16
CA GLN A 104 -9.18 11.56 -4.54
C GLN A 104 -10.59 11.91 -5.04
N GLY A 105 -11.19 11.04 -5.86
CA GLY A 105 -12.57 11.19 -6.34
C GLY A 105 -13.64 11.03 -5.25
N ALA A 106 -13.36 10.29 -4.18
CA ALA A 106 -14.23 10.20 -3.00
C ALA A 106 -14.14 11.47 -2.14
N SER A 107 -12.92 11.99 -1.92
CA SER A 107 -12.72 13.22 -1.14
C SER A 107 -13.27 14.47 -1.83
N GLY A 108 -13.26 14.52 -3.18
CA GLY A 108 -13.82 15.62 -3.95
C GLY A 108 -15.34 15.73 -3.87
N ARG A 109 -16.04 14.59 -3.72
CA ARG A 109 -17.51 14.53 -3.61
C ARG A 109 -18.05 14.88 -2.23
N ALA A 110 -17.24 14.78 -1.18
CA ALA A 110 -17.64 15.14 0.18
C ALA A 110 -17.60 16.65 0.47
N ARG A 111 -17.07 17.47 -0.47
CA ARG A 111 -16.90 18.92 -0.33
C ARG A 111 -17.80 19.76 -1.27
N ALA A 112 -18.70 19.13 -2.02
CA ALA A 112 -19.66 19.77 -2.91
C ALA A 112 -21.07 19.68 -2.34
#